data_AF-A0A498SJB7-F1
#
_entry.id   AF-A0A498SJB7-F1
#
_cell.length_a   1.000
_cell.length_b   1.000
_cell.length_c   1.000
_cell.angle_alpha   90.00
_cell.angle_beta   90.00
_cell.angle_gamma   90.00
#
_symmetry.space_group_name_H-M   'P 1'
#
loop_
_entity.id
_entity.type
_entity.pdbx_description
1 polymer ?
#
loop_
_entity_poly.entity_id
_entity_poly.type
_entity_poly.pdbx_seq_one_letter_code
_entity_poly.pdbx_strand_id
1 'polypeptide(L)'
;LWHIFMVVFNMMPLSAIVGDRVLCMHGGLSPHLNDITMLENIPRPSIVPPYGLMCDTLWSDPDDRYPGWALSARGISFTFSSKVIKEFCKTNNIDLIVRGHQLTADMFRGGYKYFAGGRLVTIFSAPNYLNMKNDSCVLHISRKFKCHFTVFRPIFPGPTEVQNGKDEETRAALIDGS
;
A
#
# COMPACT_ATOMS: atom_id res chain seq x y z
N LEU A 1 3.40 13.44 -26.82
CA LEU A 1 3.96 13.21 -25.47
C LEU A 1 3.02 12.37 -24.58
N TRP A 2 1.81 12.83 -24.25
CA TRP A 2 0.86 12.08 -23.39
C TRP A 2 0.64 10.61 -23.81
N HIS A 3 0.39 10.37 -25.11
CA HIS A 3 0.23 9.00 -25.64
C HIS A 3 1.43 8.09 -25.35
N ILE A 4 2.66 8.62 -25.35
CA ILE A 4 3.87 7.86 -25.05
C ILE A 4 3.87 7.42 -23.58
N PHE A 5 3.48 8.31 -22.66
CA PHE A 5 3.30 7.94 -21.26
C PHE A 5 2.24 6.88 -21.06
N MET A 6 1.12 6.94 -21.79
CA MET A 6 0.08 5.89 -21.71
C MET A 6 0.62 4.53 -22.16
N VAL A 7 1.40 4.48 -23.24
CA VAL A 7 2.07 3.24 -23.67
C VAL A 7 3.01 2.70 -22.59
N VAL A 8 3.79 3.57 -21.94
CA VAL A 8 4.66 3.17 -20.82
C VAL A 8 3.86 2.64 -19.63
N PHE A 9 2.77 3.31 -19.25
CA PHE A 9 1.93 2.89 -18.13
C PHE A 9 1.27 1.54 -18.36
N ASN A 10 0.83 1.26 -19.60
CA ASN A 10 0.25 -0.03 -19.95
C ASN A 10 1.27 -1.19 -19.87
N MET A 11 2.58 -0.90 -19.80
CA MET A 11 3.66 -1.88 -19.66
C MET A 11 4.11 -2.10 -18.21
N MET A 12 3.62 -1.31 -17.26
CA MET A 12 4.05 -1.40 -15.86
C MET A 12 3.64 -2.73 -15.22
N PRO A 13 4.48 -3.32 -14.35
CA PRO A 13 4.06 -4.43 -13.51
C PRO A 13 2.99 -3.99 -12.50
N LEU A 14 2.10 -4.91 -12.13
CA LEU A 14 1.00 -4.63 -11.18
C LEU A 14 1.37 -4.91 -9.73
N SER A 15 2.31 -5.83 -9.52
CA SER A 15 2.77 -6.26 -8.20
C SER A 15 4.25 -6.64 -8.22
N ALA A 16 4.81 -6.82 -7.03
CA ALA A 16 6.14 -7.37 -6.84
C ALA A 16 6.16 -8.28 -5.61
N ILE A 17 7.04 -9.27 -5.61
CA ILE A 17 7.31 -10.10 -4.44
C ILE A 17 8.73 -9.81 -3.96
N VAL A 18 8.88 -9.46 -2.68
CA VAL A 18 10.18 -9.22 -2.06
C VAL A 18 10.54 -10.39 -1.15
N GLY A 19 11.61 -11.10 -1.52
CA GLY A 19 12.14 -12.23 -0.77
C GLY A 19 11.13 -13.35 -0.54
N ASP A 20 10.23 -13.59 -1.48
CA ASP A 20 9.19 -14.64 -1.46
C ASP A 20 8.17 -14.56 -0.31
N ARG A 21 8.21 -13.48 0.49
CA ARG A 21 7.41 -13.34 1.72
C ARG A 21 6.60 -12.05 1.78
N VAL A 22 6.96 -11.04 1.00
CA VAL A 22 6.29 -9.73 1.02
C VAL A 22 5.68 -9.42 -0.34
N LEU A 23 4.36 -9.27 -0.39
CA LEU A 23 3.63 -8.92 -1.60
C LEU A 23 3.38 -7.41 -1.65
N CYS A 24 3.88 -6.75 -2.70
CA CYS A 24 3.71 -5.33 -2.93
C CYS A 24 2.72 -5.08 -4.08
N MET A 25 1.76 -4.18 -3.87
CA MET A 25 0.77 -3.78 -4.88
C MET A 25 0.22 -2.38 -4.58
N HIS A 26 -0.35 -1.68 -5.58
CA HIS A 26 -0.87 -0.33 -5.33
C HIS A 26 -2.20 -0.37 -4.55
N GLY A 27 -3.17 -1.09 -5.11
CA GLY A 27 -4.49 -1.38 -4.59
C GLY A 27 -4.40 -2.39 -3.44
N GLY A 28 -5.02 -3.53 -3.62
CA GLY A 28 -5.00 -4.61 -2.66
C GLY A 28 -5.41 -5.93 -3.29
N LEU A 29 -6.07 -6.77 -2.50
CA LEU A 29 -6.47 -8.09 -2.95
C LEU A 29 -7.68 -8.03 -3.89
N SER A 30 -7.88 -9.09 -4.66
CA SER A 30 -9.09 -9.29 -5.49
C SER A 30 -9.85 -10.53 -5.02
N PRO A 31 -11.20 -10.56 -5.08
CA PRO A 31 -11.95 -11.80 -4.91
C PRO A 31 -11.64 -12.83 -6.01
N HIS A 32 -10.99 -12.40 -7.10
CA HIS A 32 -10.53 -13.25 -8.19
C HIS A 32 -9.06 -13.70 -8.02
N LEU A 33 -8.37 -13.26 -6.97
CA LEU A 33 -6.96 -13.59 -6.72
C LEU A 33 -6.84 -14.70 -5.66
N ASN A 34 -6.80 -15.95 -6.11
CA ASN A 34 -6.59 -17.10 -5.22
C ASN A 34 -5.11 -17.49 -5.12
N ASP A 35 -4.39 -17.39 -6.24
CA ASP A 35 -2.97 -17.71 -6.38
C ASP A 35 -2.22 -16.49 -6.92
N ILE A 36 -1.09 -16.14 -6.30
CA ILE A 36 -0.23 -15.04 -6.70
C ILE A 36 0.29 -15.21 -8.14
N THR A 37 0.48 -16.44 -8.62
CA THR A 37 0.92 -16.70 -10.01
C THR A 37 -0.07 -16.15 -11.05
N MET A 38 -1.33 -15.93 -10.67
CA MET A 38 -2.32 -15.29 -11.56
C MET A 38 -1.92 -13.86 -11.94
N LEU A 39 -1.18 -13.14 -11.08
CA LEU A 39 -0.70 -11.78 -11.36
C LEU A 39 0.40 -11.78 -12.43
N GLU A 40 1.20 -12.84 -12.50
CA GLU A 40 2.27 -12.99 -13.51
C GLU A 40 1.71 -13.20 -14.92
N ASN A 41 0.52 -13.80 -15.02
CA ASN A 41 -0.13 -14.15 -16.28
C ASN A 41 -0.93 -13.00 -16.89
N ILE A 42 -0.95 -11.81 -16.28
CA ILE A 42 -1.64 -10.64 -16.85
C ILE A 42 -0.81 -10.14 -18.05
N PRO A 43 -1.36 -10.15 -19.28
CA PRO A 43 -0.61 -9.77 -20.47
C PRO A 43 -0.25 -8.27 -20.41
N ARG A 44 0.83 -7.88 -21.08
CA ARG A 44 1.21 -6.48 -21.25
C ARG A 44 1.57 -6.22 -22.72
N PRO A 45 1.18 -5.08 -23.31
CA PRO A 45 0.51 -3.94 -22.67
C PRO A 45 -0.94 -4.23 -22.29
N SER A 46 -1.40 -3.71 -21.15
CA SER A 46 -2.78 -3.83 -20.70
C SER A 46 -3.36 -2.49 -20.27
N ILE A 47 -4.57 -2.21 -20.75
CA ILE A 47 -5.41 -1.12 -20.25
C ILE A 47 -6.17 -1.65 -19.05
N VAL A 48 -6.19 -0.89 -17.95
CA VAL A 48 -6.90 -1.29 -16.73
C VAL A 48 -8.40 -1.44 -17.04
N PRO A 49 -8.98 -2.65 -16.90
CA PRO A 49 -10.41 -2.85 -17.11
C PRO A 49 -11.23 -2.20 -15.98
N PRO A 50 -12.53 -1.94 -16.17
CA PRO A 50 -13.39 -1.36 -15.13
C PRO A 50 -13.75 -2.34 -14.00
N TYR A 51 -13.41 -3.62 -14.13
CA TYR A 51 -13.65 -4.68 -13.14
C TYR A 51 -12.64 -5.83 -13.30
N GLY A 52 -12.60 -6.73 -12.32
CA GLY A 52 -11.78 -7.94 -12.34
C GLY A 52 -10.38 -7.73 -11.77
N LEU A 53 -9.54 -8.77 -11.89
CA LEU A 53 -8.28 -8.90 -11.17
C LEU A 53 -7.37 -7.65 -11.26
N MET A 54 -7.09 -7.17 -12.47
CA MET A 54 -6.22 -5.99 -12.67
C MET A 54 -6.81 -4.71 -12.08
N CYS A 55 -8.14 -4.53 -12.16
CA CYS A 55 -8.83 -3.42 -11.52
C CYS A 55 -8.65 -3.49 -10.01
N ASP A 56 -8.92 -4.64 -9.42
CA ASP A 56 -8.91 -4.82 -7.97
C ASP A 56 -7.51 -4.69 -7.35
N THR A 57 -6.48 -5.16 -8.04
CA THR A 57 -5.08 -4.96 -7.63
C THR A 57 -4.65 -3.50 -7.59
N LEU A 58 -5.38 -2.60 -8.27
CA LEU A 58 -5.11 -1.17 -8.28
C LEU A 58 -6.07 -0.35 -7.40
N TRP A 59 -7.30 -0.82 -7.19
CA TRP A 59 -8.38 0.00 -6.62
C TRP A 59 -9.01 -0.51 -5.32
N SER A 60 -8.74 -1.75 -4.93
CA SER A 60 -9.33 -2.31 -3.71
C SER A 60 -8.69 -1.76 -2.43
N ASP A 61 -9.44 -1.82 -1.33
CA ASP A 61 -9.08 -1.20 -0.06
C ASP A 61 -9.33 -2.09 1.17
N PRO A 62 -8.41 -2.13 2.17
CA PRO A 62 -8.66 -2.84 3.41
C PRO A 62 -9.72 -2.12 4.27
N ASP A 63 -10.72 -2.85 4.76
CA ASP A 63 -11.78 -2.33 5.62
C ASP A 63 -12.45 -3.44 6.44
N ASP A 64 -12.57 -3.25 7.76
CA ASP A 64 -13.19 -4.20 8.69
C ASP A 64 -14.65 -3.89 9.04
N ARG A 65 -15.27 -2.88 8.40
CA ARG A 65 -16.70 -2.58 8.60
C ARG A 65 -17.61 -3.75 8.22
N TYR A 66 -17.21 -4.56 7.25
CA TYR A 66 -17.94 -5.75 6.81
C TYR A 66 -17.00 -6.97 6.76
N PRO A 67 -17.48 -8.17 7.13
CA PRO A 67 -16.68 -9.38 7.02
C PRO A 67 -16.53 -9.80 5.55
N GLY A 68 -15.33 -10.21 5.14
CA GLY A 68 -15.08 -10.71 3.79
C GLY A 68 -14.88 -9.58 2.78
N TRP A 69 -15.69 -9.59 1.72
CA TRP A 69 -15.66 -8.61 0.63
C TRP A 69 -16.91 -7.74 0.67
N ALA A 70 -16.76 -6.44 0.39
CA ALA A 70 -17.89 -5.54 0.17
C ALA A 70 -17.60 -4.60 -1.00
N LEU A 71 -18.64 -3.97 -1.57
CA LEU A 71 -18.45 -2.98 -2.63
C LEU A 71 -17.79 -1.72 -2.06
N SER A 72 -16.81 -1.19 -2.79
CA SER A 72 -16.13 0.03 -2.37
C SER A 72 -17.03 1.26 -2.49
N ALA A 73 -17.02 2.11 -1.46
CA ALA A 73 -17.67 3.42 -1.51
C ALA A 73 -17.04 4.36 -2.56
N ARG A 74 -15.89 4.00 -3.15
CA ARG A 74 -15.28 4.72 -4.28
C ARG A 74 -16.03 4.52 -5.60
N GLY A 75 -16.99 3.58 -5.65
CA GLY A 75 -17.70 3.22 -6.88
C GLY A 75 -16.90 2.34 -7.84
N ILE A 76 -15.74 1.81 -7.40
CA ILE A 76 -14.89 0.91 -8.18
C ILE A 76 -14.27 -0.14 -7.25
N SER A 77 -14.22 -1.39 -7.72
CA SER A 77 -13.67 -2.52 -6.97
C SER A 77 -14.36 -2.74 -5.61
N PHE A 78 -13.65 -3.36 -4.68
CA PHE A 78 -14.13 -3.90 -3.41
C PHE A 78 -13.32 -3.37 -2.23
N THR A 79 -13.90 -3.46 -1.05
CA THR A 79 -13.15 -3.52 0.19
C THR A 79 -12.97 -4.96 0.66
N PHE A 80 -11.92 -5.22 1.42
CA PHE A 80 -11.59 -6.54 1.95
C PHE A 80 -11.18 -6.50 3.42
N SER A 81 -11.71 -7.43 4.21
CA SER A 81 -11.51 -7.43 5.66
C SER A 81 -10.19 -8.07 6.10
N SER A 82 -9.84 -7.87 7.37
CA SER A 82 -8.71 -8.51 8.03
C SER A 82 -8.75 -10.05 7.92
N LYS A 83 -9.95 -10.64 7.83
CA LYS A 83 -10.11 -12.09 7.63
C LYS A 83 -9.56 -12.51 6.26
N VAL A 84 -9.96 -11.81 5.19
CA VAL A 84 -9.51 -12.07 3.81
C VAL A 84 -7.99 -11.97 3.73
N ILE A 85 -7.41 -10.94 4.34
CA ILE A 85 -5.95 -10.72 4.36
C ILE A 85 -5.23 -11.88 5.02
N LYS A 86 -5.68 -12.29 6.22
CA LYS A 86 -5.04 -13.38 6.96
C LYS A 86 -5.14 -14.72 6.23
N GLU A 87 -6.30 -15.01 5.63
CA GLU A 87 -6.52 -16.23 4.84
C GLU A 87 -5.65 -16.25 3.58
N PHE A 88 -5.59 -15.12 2.86
CA PHE A 88 -4.75 -14.96 1.68
C PHE A 88 -3.27 -15.15 2.01
N CYS A 89 -2.79 -14.46 3.05
CA CYS A 89 -1.40 -14.56 3.52
C CYS A 89 -1.03 -16.00 3.91
N LYS A 90 -1.93 -16.70 4.63
CA LYS A 90 -1.71 -18.10 5.00
C LYS A 90 -1.65 -19.01 3.78
N THR A 91 -2.58 -18.86 2.83
CA THR A 91 -2.70 -19.72 1.65
C THR A 91 -1.52 -19.56 0.70
N ASN A 92 -1.06 -18.32 0.52
CA ASN A 92 0.00 -17.99 -0.43
C ASN A 92 1.39 -17.83 0.22
N ASN A 93 1.54 -18.24 1.49
CA ASN A 93 2.81 -18.19 2.22
C ASN A 93 3.43 -16.77 2.29
N ILE A 94 2.59 -15.74 2.38
CA ILE A 94 2.98 -14.33 2.50
C ILE A 94 2.93 -13.88 3.96
N ASP A 95 3.96 -13.18 4.40
CA ASP A 95 4.04 -12.62 5.74
C ASP A 95 3.40 -11.23 5.80
N LEU A 96 3.64 -10.40 4.79
CA LEU A 96 3.22 -9.01 4.76
C LEU A 96 2.75 -8.59 3.36
N ILE A 97 1.62 -7.88 3.30
CA ILE A 97 1.20 -7.13 2.12
C ILE A 97 1.58 -5.66 2.32
N VAL A 98 2.32 -5.08 1.39
CA VAL A 98 2.65 -3.64 1.37
C VAL A 98 1.85 -2.99 0.26
N ARG A 99 1.11 -1.93 0.60
CA ARG A 99 0.29 -1.21 -0.36
C ARG A 99 0.34 0.31 -0.26
N GLY A 100 -0.24 1.00 -1.25
CA GLY A 100 -0.36 2.45 -1.29
C GLY A 100 -1.80 2.95 -1.30
N HIS A 101 -2.11 3.85 -2.24
CA HIS A 101 -3.46 4.29 -2.66
C HIS A 101 -4.29 5.13 -1.68
N GLN A 102 -4.27 4.83 -0.38
CA GLN A 102 -5.11 5.50 0.60
C GLN A 102 -4.31 6.32 1.60
N LEU A 103 -4.86 7.47 1.96
CA LEU A 103 -4.48 8.25 3.13
C LEU A 103 -5.67 8.29 4.09
N THR A 104 -5.54 7.69 5.26
CA THR A 104 -6.57 7.73 6.32
C THR A 104 -6.11 8.62 7.48
N ALA A 105 -7.02 9.05 8.35
CA ALA A 105 -6.71 9.92 9.50
C ALA A 105 -5.56 9.38 10.37
N ASP A 106 -5.50 8.07 10.59
CA ASP A 106 -4.44 7.42 11.39
C ASP A 106 -3.03 7.58 10.79
N MET A 107 -2.94 7.88 9.49
CA MET A 107 -1.68 8.03 8.75
C MET A 107 -1.20 9.48 8.71
N PHE A 108 -1.99 10.45 9.20
CA PHE A 108 -1.61 11.86 9.16
C PHE A 108 -0.29 12.12 9.88
N ARG A 109 -0.01 11.34 10.93
CA ARG A 109 1.28 11.30 11.58
C ARG A 109 1.98 10.01 11.18
N GLY A 110 3.15 10.12 10.58
CA GLY A 110 3.95 8.97 10.14
C GLY A 110 3.74 8.50 8.70
N GLY A 111 2.60 8.73 8.05
CA GLY A 111 2.39 8.35 6.65
C GLY A 111 2.17 6.86 6.37
N TYR A 112 2.01 6.02 7.40
CA TYR A 112 1.75 4.59 7.27
C TYR A 112 0.68 4.09 8.26
N LYS A 113 0.07 2.94 7.96
CA LYS A 113 -0.87 2.25 8.85
C LYS A 113 -0.77 0.74 8.68
N TYR A 114 -0.57 0.03 9.79
CA TYR A 114 -0.75 -1.42 9.83
C TYR A 114 -2.22 -1.80 9.93
N PHE A 115 -2.55 -2.96 9.36
CA PHE A 115 -3.87 -3.55 9.37
C PHE A 115 -3.78 -5.07 9.52
N ALA A 116 -4.90 -5.72 9.87
CA ALA A 116 -5.01 -7.17 10.02
C ALA A 116 -3.96 -7.82 10.95
N GLY A 117 -3.62 -7.14 12.05
CA GLY A 117 -2.60 -7.63 12.99
C GLY A 117 -1.19 -7.62 12.40
N GLY A 118 -0.86 -6.60 11.60
CA GLY A 118 0.45 -6.44 10.99
C GLY A 118 0.68 -7.23 9.69
N ARG A 119 -0.37 -7.90 9.17
CA ARG A 119 -0.30 -8.65 7.90
C ARG A 119 -0.43 -7.79 6.66
N LEU A 120 -0.89 -6.55 6.82
CA LEU A 120 -0.90 -5.54 5.76
C LEU A 120 -0.39 -4.21 6.31
N VAL A 121 0.37 -3.48 5.50
CA VAL A 121 0.73 -2.09 5.76
C VAL A 121 0.41 -1.22 4.55
N THR A 122 -0.28 -0.11 4.81
CA THR A 122 -0.47 0.97 3.84
C THR A 122 0.61 2.02 4.08
N ILE A 123 1.29 2.44 3.01
CA ILE A 123 2.26 3.54 3.02
C ILE A 123 1.81 4.67 2.08
N PHE A 124 2.11 5.90 2.45
CA PHE A 124 1.80 7.06 1.64
C PHE A 124 2.99 8.02 1.62
N SER A 125 3.47 8.35 0.41
CA SER A 125 4.76 9.03 0.23
C SER A 125 4.65 10.48 -0.24
N ALA A 126 3.44 11.07 -0.23
CA ALA A 126 3.22 12.47 -0.59
C ALA A 126 2.82 13.29 0.66
N PRO A 127 3.72 14.14 1.21
CA PRO A 127 3.40 14.97 2.35
C PRO A 127 2.50 16.14 1.94
N ASN A 128 1.64 16.61 2.86
CA ASN A 128 0.66 17.67 2.60
C ASN A 128 -0.21 17.43 1.35
N TYR A 129 -0.59 16.17 1.11
CA TYR A 129 -1.46 15.79 0.01
C TYR A 129 -2.78 16.55 0.10
N LEU A 130 -3.15 17.24 -0.99
CA LEU A 130 -4.34 18.09 -1.07
C LEU A 130 -4.48 19.09 0.10
N ASN A 131 -3.35 19.64 0.58
CA ASN A 131 -3.30 20.56 1.72
C ASN A 131 -3.80 19.98 3.06
N MET A 132 -3.79 18.64 3.20
CA MET A 132 -4.26 17.93 4.40
C MET A 132 -3.21 17.90 5.52
N LYS A 133 -2.00 18.44 5.30
CA LYS A 133 -0.90 18.48 6.26
C LYS A 133 -0.45 17.11 6.80
N ASN A 134 -0.69 16.03 6.06
CA ASN A 134 -0.21 14.71 6.43
C ASN A 134 1.31 14.59 6.27
N ASP A 135 1.92 13.79 7.13
CA ASP A 135 3.25 13.24 6.92
C ASP A 135 3.26 12.23 5.75
N SER A 136 4.46 11.86 5.34
CA SER A 136 4.69 10.81 4.36
C SER A 136 5.78 9.86 4.84
N CYS A 137 5.90 8.69 4.24
CA CYS A 137 6.98 7.76 4.58
C CYS A 137 7.54 6.97 3.41
N VAL A 138 8.70 6.38 3.66
CA VAL A 138 9.30 5.28 2.91
C VAL A 138 9.50 4.08 3.84
N LEU A 139 9.08 2.90 3.40
CA LEU A 139 9.30 1.64 4.11
C LEU A 139 10.60 0.98 3.63
N HIS A 140 11.47 0.68 4.58
CA HIS A 140 12.71 -0.07 4.39
C HIS A 140 12.52 -1.50 4.92
N ILE A 141 12.78 -2.50 4.08
CA ILE A 141 12.73 -3.91 4.46
C ILE A 141 14.16 -4.47 4.39
N SER A 142 14.68 -4.87 5.55
CA SER A 142 16.01 -5.49 5.63
C SER A 142 16.02 -6.93 5.11
N ARG A 143 17.20 -7.51 4.86
CA ARG A 143 17.35 -8.94 4.49
C ARG A 143 16.82 -9.92 5.53
N LYS A 144 16.66 -9.50 6.78
CA LYS A 144 16.05 -10.29 7.87
C LYS A 144 14.55 -9.98 8.03
N PHE A 145 13.93 -9.39 7.00
CA PHE A 145 12.53 -8.95 6.96
C PHE A 145 12.10 -7.98 8.07
N LYS A 146 13.05 -7.32 8.75
CA LYS A 146 12.73 -6.21 9.66
C LYS A 146 12.28 -4.99 8.86
N CYS A 147 11.12 -4.45 9.22
CA CYS A 147 10.54 -3.25 8.63
C CYS A 147 10.92 -2.00 9.42
N HIS A 148 11.32 -0.95 8.72
CA HIS A 148 11.67 0.36 9.28
C HIS A 148 11.04 1.47 8.42
N PHE A 149 10.55 2.55 9.03
CA PHE A 149 9.94 3.67 8.32
C PHE A 149 10.79 4.93 8.47
N THR A 150 11.11 5.57 7.35
CA THR A 150 11.62 6.94 7.33
C THR A 150 10.43 7.86 7.05
N VAL A 151 10.18 8.82 7.95
CA VAL A 151 9.03 9.71 7.90
C VAL A 151 9.47 11.11 7.45
N PHE A 152 8.73 11.71 6.52
CA PHE A 152 8.96 13.07 6.01
C PHE A 152 7.74 13.94 6.28
N ARG A 153 7.97 15.05 6.98
CA ARG A 153 6.94 16.02 7.35
C ARG A 153 6.88 17.13 6.31
N PRO A 154 5.69 17.67 5.99
CA PRO A 154 5.58 18.79 5.06
C PRO A 154 6.21 20.06 5.64
N ILE A 155 6.91 20.80 4.77
CA ILE A 155 7.47 22.12 5.11
C ILE A 155 6.45 23.17 4.68
N PHE A 156 5.96 23.94 5.64
CA PHE A 156 5.10 25.10 5.37
C PHE A 156 5.96 26.36 5.39
N PRO A 157 5.87 27.25 4.39
CA PRO A 157 6.54 28.54 4.46
C PRO A 157 5.98 29.36 5.62
N GLY A 158 6.77 29.52 6.67
CA GLY A 158 6.61 30.50 7.75
C GLY A 158 7.83 31.44 7.79
N PRO A 159 7.84 32.49 8.64
CA PRO A 159 9.06 33.28 8.83
C PRO A 159 10.18 32.34 9.27
N THR A 160 11.31 32.38 8.56
CA THR A 160 12.49 31.52 8.76
C THR A 160 13.03 31.66 10.18
N GLU A 161 12.59 30.78 11.08
CA GLU A 161 13.43 30.35 12.19
C GLU A 161 14.29 29.19 11.67
N VAL A 162 15.60 29.34 11.81
CA VAL A 162 16.62 28.36 11.43
C VAL A 162 16.39 27.10 12.27
N GLN A 163 15.64 26.13 11.75
CA GLN A 163 15.59 24.79 12.32
C GLN A 163 16.91 24.08 11.98
N ASN A 164 17.88 24.20 12.89
CA ASN A 164 19.10 23.39 12.88
C ASN A 164 18.70 21.90 12.90
N GLY A 165 19.13 21.17 11.88
CA GLY A 165 18.71 19.80 11.63
C GLY A 165 18.93 18.85 12.79
N LYS A 166 17.82 18.42 13.41
CA LYS A 166 17.71 17.23 14.27
C LYS A 166 16.24 16.79 14.36
N ASP A 167 15.66 16.25 13.29
CA ASP A 167 14.32 15.61 13.37
C ASP A 167 14.23 14.40 12.42
N GLU A 168 15.24 13.51 12.42
CA GLU A 168 15.05 12.11 12.03
C GLU A 168 14.53 11.33 13.24
N GLU A 169 13.23 11.42 13.51
CA GLU A 169 12.61 10.62 14.57
C GLU A 169 12.39 9.18 14.06
N THR A 170 13.43 8.35 14.20
CA THR A 170 13.44 6.93 13.86
C THR A 170 12.50 6.17 14.82
N ARG A 171 11.33 5.71 14.33
CA ARG A 171 10.44 4.84 15.09
C ARG A 171 10.50 3.41 14.55
N ALA A 172 11.16 2.52 15.29
CA ALA A 172 11.14 1.09 15.04
C ALA A 172 9.79 0.52 15.51
N ALA A 173 8.97 0.03 14.59
CA ALA A 173 7.82 -0.81 14.94
C ALA A 173 8.33 -2.26 15.12
N LEU A 174 8.42 -2.72 16.37
CA LEU A 174 8.67 -4.12 16.68
C LEU A 174 7.39 -4.91 16.41
N ILE A 175 7.49 -5.96 15.59
CA ILE A 175 6.46 -7.00 15.47
C ILE A 175 6.67 -7.89 16.69
N ASP A 176 5.83 -7.74 17.71
CA ASP A 176 5.81 -8.67 18.83
C ASP A 176 4.97 -9.88 18.42
N GLY A 177 5.62 -11.04 18.41
CA GLY A 177 5.02 -12.33 18.08
C GLY A 177 4.48 -12.99 19.34
N SER A 178 3.18 -13.29 19.34
CA SER A 178 2.54 -14.31 20.16
C SER A 178 1.80 -15.27 19.25
#